data_AF-A0A067TKT4-F1
#
_entry.id   AF-A0A067TKT4-F1
#
_cell.length_a   1.000
_cell.length_b   1.000
_cell.length_c   1.000
_cell.angle_alpha   90.00
_cell.angle_beta   90.00
_cell.angle_gamma   90.00
#
_symmetry.space_group_name_H-M   'P 1'
#
loop_
_entity.id
_entity.type
_entity.pdbx_description
1 polymer ?
#
loop_
_entity_poly.entity_id
_entity_poly.type
_entity_poly.pdbx_seq_one_letter_code
_entity_poly.pdbx_strand_id
1 'polypeptide(L)'
;MPFREITIEFRKAVQERDTALPDAKRRKVNQPRTPVDKVSIDKTYVAEAYNILNHINTLTRMLASVRTAYLNIDSRPSPLSRQGFRNIDLTEGSSSWANIRHLSNEERDQIDLQARVILTRCSDRVKEMESLEKRRAALVASKTNPLTRLLPVRLRQDESTLSSDVIAAHHSSITWYLSRRLTEASQTQKEMQEERVKRQLERTRTLGSGAAQEALTMGTRNHATAVQAPGSKSPGSWLESTIAATIGASAPQESSRKVAAYTPSDSTYTSEDDDDDEIELSASQILQFEAENANILKGVQDTLESVQQAESRLMDISALQMELVTHLTRQTEITDQLFEDALATTSTVEKGNEQLKEAKRRAKDGRLFILVFLIGASLSLLFLHYY
;
A
#
# COMPACT_ATOMS: atom_id res chain seq x y z
N MET A 1 -20.08 -29.68 -9.31
CA MET A 1 -21.38 -30.13 -8.78
C MET A 1 -22.23 -28.89 -8.48
N PRO A 2 -23.47 -28.78 -8.97
CA PRO A 2 -24.31 -27.61 -8.70
C PRO A 2 -24.75 -27.60 -7.23
N PHE A 3 -24.63 -26.43 -6.60
CA PHE A 3 -25.01 -26.20 -5.20
C PHE A 3 -26.53 -26.37 -5.07
N ARG A 4 -27.00 -27.40 -4.35
CA ARG A 4 -28.43 -27.57 -4.05
C ARG A 4 -28.81 -26.70 -2.86
N GLU A 5 -29.80 -25.84 -3.04
CA GLU A 5 -30.25 -24.92 -2.00
C GLU A 5 -31.18 -25.65 -1.01
N ILE A 6 -30.58 -26.27 0.03
CA ILE A 6 -31.30 -27.08 1.06
C ILE A 6 -32.01 -26.19 2.10
N THR A 7 -31.89 -24.86 1.98
CA THR A 7 -32.38 -23.87 2.94
C THR A 7 -33.88 -24.01 3.24
N ILE A 8 -34.68 -24.37 2.23
CA ILE A 8 -36.13 -24.50 2.35
C ILE A 8 -36.49 -25.79 3.11
N GLU A 9 -35.85 -26.91 2.77
CA GLU A 9 -36.04 -28.19 3.46
C GLU A 9 -35.64 -28.09 4.92
N PHE A 10 -34.52 -27.39 5.20
CA PHE A 10 -34.07 -27.12 6.57
C PHE A 10 -35.11 -26.32 7.37
N ARG A 11 -35.65 -25.21 6.82
CA ARG A 11 -36.70 -24.43 7.52
C ARG A 11 -37.94 -25.26 7.81
N LYS A 12 -38.35 -26.11 6.87
CA LYS A 12 -39.52 -26.97 7.03
C LYS A 12 -39.31 -27.99 8.15
N ALA A 13 -38.13 -28.63 8.18
CA ALA A 13 -37.76 -29.57 9.24
C ALA A 13 -37.68 -28.90 10.63
N VAL A 14 -37.19 -27.65 10.71
CA VAL A 14 -37.15 -26.88 11.96
C VAL A 14 -38.57 -26.57 12.47
N GLN A 15 -39.47 -26.10 11.59
CA GLN A 15 -40.86 -25.82 11.96
C GLN A 15 -41.60 -27.07 12.43
N GLU A 16 -41.41 -28.20 11.75
CA GLU A 16 -42.01 -29.48 12.12
C GLU A 16 -41.55 -29.91 13.53
N ARG A 17 -40.26 -29.75 13.83
CA ARG A 17 -39.69 -30.06 15.16
C ARG A 17 -40.18 -29.12 16.26
N ASP A 18 -40.40 -27.85 15.98
CA ASP A 18 -40.97 -26.87 16.93
C ASP A 18 -42.46 -27.13 17.24
N THR A 19 -43.21 -27.64 16.26
CA THR A 19 -44.62 -28.03 16.47
C THR A 19 -44.77 -29.34 17.22
N ALA A 20 -43.81 -30.27 17.11
CA ALA A 20 -43.82 -31.57 17.77
C ALA A 20 -43.42 -31.54 19.26
N LEU A 21 -42.90 -30.42 19.78
CA LEU A 21 -42.53 -30.27 21.19
C LEU A 21 -43.71 -29.77 22.04
N PRO A 22 -44.09 -30.43 23.15
CA PRO A 22 -45.16 -29.98 24.04
C PRO A 22 -44.82 -28.63 24.70
N ASP A 23 -45.81 -27.75 24.90
CA ASP A 23 -45.64 -26.35 25.36
C ASP A 23 -44.80 -26.20 26.65
N ALA A 24 -44.82 -27.19 27.56
CA ALA A 24 -43.99 -27.17 28.78
C ALA A 24 -42.47 -27.34 28.53
N LYS A 25 -42.08 -27.88 27.36
CA LYS A 25 -40.68 -28.00 26.90
C LYS A 25 -40.33 -26.99 25.81
N ARG A 26 -41.31 -26.25 25.28
CA ARG A 26 -41.05 -24.97 24.61
C ARG A 26 -40.55 -24.00 25.67
N ARG A 27 -39.29 -24.19 26.08
CA ARG A 27 -38.51 -23.09 26.61
C ARG A 27 -38.66 -22.03 25.54
N LYS A 28 -39.42 -20.96 25.84
CA LYS A 28 -39.19 -19.68 25.18
C LYS A 28 -37.69 -19.52 25.29
N VAL A 29 -36.97 -19.78 24.20
CA VAL A 29 -35.62 -19.30 24.06
C VAL A 29 -35.86 -17.81 24.21
N ASN A 30 -35.60 -17.28 25.40
CA ASN A 30 -35.42 -15.86 25.58
C ASN A 30 -34.32 -15.60 24.59
N GLN A 31 -34.72 -15.19 23.38
CA GLN A 31 -33.81 -14.71 22.37
C GLN A 31 -33.05 -13.66 23.15
N PRO A 32 -31.76 -13.89 23.45
CA PRO A 32 -31.01 -12.90 24.18
C PRO A 32 -31.18 -11.66 23.32
N ARG A 33 -31.87 -10.65 23.85
CA ARG A 33 -32.00 -9.36 23.18
C ARG A 33 -30.57 -8.87 23.10
N THR A 34 -29.87 -9.25 22.03
CA THR A 34 -28.69 -8.55 21.61
C THR A 34 -29.16 -7.12 21.46
N PRO A 35 -28.62 -6.18 22.24
CA PRO A 35 -29.02 -4.80 22.13
C PRO A 35 -28.84 -4.43 20.66
N VAL A 36 -29.93 -3.98 20.02
CA VAL A 36 -29.99 -3.69 18.58
C VAL A 36 -28.80 -2.79 18.18
N ASP A 37 -28.36 -1.95 19.11
CA ASP A 37 -27.19 -1.07 19.03
C ASP A 37 -25.86 -1.80 18.73
N LYS A 38 -25.60 -2.99 19.29
CA LYS A 38 -24.34 -3.73 19.03
C LYS A 38 -24.24 -4.18 17.57
N VAL A 39 -25.33 -4.71 17.02
CA VAL A 39 -25.38 -5.18 15.62
C VAL A 39 -25.27 -4.01 14.65
N SER A 40 -25.83 -2.83 14.98
CA SER A 40 -25.64 -1.64 14.17
C SER A 40 -24.21 -1.12 14.21
N ILE A 41 -23.56 -1.12 15.38
CA ILE A 41 -22.18 -0.64 15.53
C ILE A 41 -21.21 -1.51 14.72
N ASP A 42 -21.37 -2.84 14.79
CA ASP A 42 -20.52 -3.76 14.03
C ASP A 42 -20.74 -3.60 12.51
N LYS A 43 -21.99 -3.38 12.07
CA LYS A 43 -22.30 -3.07 10.67
C LYS A 43 -21.69 -1.75 10.22
N THR A 44 -21.73 -0.71 11.04
CA THR A 44 -21.11 0.57 10.71
C THR A 44 -19.59 0.46 10.62
N TYR A 45 -18.97 -0.29 11.54
CA TYR A 45 -17.54 -0.54 11.54
C TYR A 45 -17.08 -1.25 10.27
N VAL A 46 -17.79 -2.32 9.88
CA VAL A 46 -17.49 -3.07 8.65
C VAL A 46 -17.77 -2.24 7.39
N ALA A 47 -18.85 -1.47 7.36
CA ALA A 47 -19.14 -0.58 6.23
C ALA A 47 -18.03 0.47 6.03
N GLU A 48 -17.52 1.01 7.13
CA GLU A 48 -16.39 1.92 7.11
C GLU A 48 -15.10 1.27 6.62
N ALA A 49 -14.81 0.04 7.06
CA ALA A 49 -13.68 -0.74 6.54
C ALA A 49 -13.75 -0.91 5.01
N TYR A 50 -14.94 -1.21 4.46
CA TYR A 50 -15.13 -1.32 3.02
C TYR A 50 -14.92 0.00 2.29
N ASN A 51 -15.33 1.13 2.88
CA ASN A 51 -15.08 2.45 2.30
C ASN A 51 -13.57 2.75 2.20
N ILE A 52 -12.83 2.48 3.27
CA ILE A 52 -11.36 2.62 3.28
C ILE A 52 -10.73 1.69 2.24
N LEU A 53 -11.15 0.42 2.20
CA LEU A 53 -10.65 -0.55 1.24
C LEU A 53 -10.90 -0.12 -0.21
N ASN A 54 -12.07 0.46 -0.50
CA ASN A 54 -12.38 1.01 -1.81
C ASN A 54 -11.45 2.16 -2.17
N HIS A 55 -11.17 3.09 -1.25
CA HIS A 55 -10.22 4.18 -1.49
C HIS A 55 -8.80 3.65 -1.74
N ILE A 56 -8.33 2.69 -0.95
CA ILE A 56 -7.02 2.06 -1.16
C ILE A 56 -6.97 1.36 -2.52
N ASN A 57 -7.97 0.55 -2.88
CA ASN A 57 -8.00 -0.17 -4.16
C ASN A 57 -8.07 0.79 -5.36
N THR A 58 -8.84 1.88 -5.26
CA THR A 58 -8.90 2.91 -6.31
C THR A 58 -7.55 3.58 -6.46
N LEU A 59 -6.89 3.95 -5.36
CA LEU A 59 -5.56 4.53 -5.38
C LEU A 59 -4.54 3.56 -6.00
N THR A 60 -4.48 2.30 -5.56
CA THR A 60 -3.54 1.31 -6.10
C THR A 60 -3.75 1.08 -7.60
N ARG A 61 -5.00 1.02 -8.07
CA ARG A 61 -5.32 0.88 -9.51
C ARG A 61 -4.88 2.11 -10.28
N MET A 62 -5.15 3.31 -9.75
CA MET A 62 -4.72 4.55 -10.36
C MET A 62 -3.19 4.61 -10.47
N LEU A 63 -2.45 4.39 -9.37
CA LEU A 63 -0.98 4.37 -9.35
C LEU A 63 -0.41 3.38 -10.38
N ALA A 64 -0.99 2.17 -10.48
CA ALA A 64 -0.59 1.19 -11.48
C ALA A 64 -0.84 1.68 -12.92
N SER A 65 -1.97 2.33 -13.19
CA SER A 65 -2.31 2.84 -14.52
C SER A 65 -1.44 4.02 -14.96
N VAL A 66 -1.07 4.91 -14.03
CA VAL A 66 -0.26 6.09 -14.35
C VAL A 66 1.23 5.82 -14.32
N ARG A 67 1.69 4.68 -13.77
CA ARG A 67 3.12 4.34 -13.60
C ARG A 67 3.94 4.60 -14.86
N THR A 68 3.48 4.11 -16.02
CA THR A 68 4.21 4.25 -17.29
C THR A 68 4.32 5.72 -17.72
N ALA A 69 3.22 6.45 -17.72
CA ALA A 69 3.18 7.87 -18.07
C ALA A 69 3.95 8.76 -17.07
N TYR A 70 3.94 8.38 -15.79
CA TYR A 70 4.62 9.07 -14.70
C TYR A 70 6.14 8.95 -14.83
N LEU A 71 6.63 7.74 -15.11
CA LEU A 71 8.07 7.44 -15.23
C LEU A 71 8.69 7.95 -16.54
N ASN A 72 7.89 8.16 -17.58
CA ASN A 72 8.33 8.75 -18.83
C ASN A 72 8.61 10.25 -18.67
N ILE A 73 9.84 10.62 -18.31
CA ILE A 73 10.27 12.02 -18.11
C ILE A 73 10.63 12.71 -19.45
N ASP A 74 10.84 11.94 -20.53
CA ASP A 74 11.18 12.43 -21.86
C ASP A 74 9.97 13.11 -22.53
N SER A 75 9.67 14.31 -22.06
CA SER A 75 8.69 15.19 -22.67
C SER A 75 9.41 16.04 -23.72
N ARG A 76 9.75 15.45 -24.88
CA ARG A 76 9.77 16.27 -26.09
C ARG A 76 8.31 16.56 -26.39
N PRO A 77 7.81 17.80 -26.20
CA PRO A 77 6.42 18.08 -26.48
C PRO A 77 6.20 17.75 -27.95
N SER A 78 5.37 16.75 -28.25
CA SER A 78 4.82 16.64 -29.60
C SER A 78 4.05 17.94 -29.85
N PRO A 79 4.44 18.76 -30.85
CA PRO A 79 3.92 20.11 -31.04
C PRO A 79 2.42 20.17 -31.38
N LEU A 80 1.74 19.01 -31.41
CA LEU A 80 0.33 18.86 -31.75
C LEU A 80 -0.56 18.49 -30.55
N SER A 81 -0.02 18.21 -29.36
CA SER A 81 -0.86 17.89 -28.20
C SER A 81 -1.28 19.16 -27.45
N ARG A 82 -2.30 19.83 -27.97
CA ARG A 82 -3.04 20.88 -27.25
C ARG A 82 -3.97 20.21 -26.23
N GLN A 83 -3.41 19.50 -25.26
CA GLN A 83 -4.17 18.98 -24.12
C GLN A 83 -4.35 20.12 -23.13
N GLY A 84 -5.56 20.69 -23.09
CA GLY A 84 -5.92 21.67 -22.07
C GLY A 84 -5.78 21.08 -20.66
N PHE A 85 -5.52 21.96 -19.69
CA PHE A 85 -5.47 21.65 -18.25
C PHE A 85 -6.56 20.66 -17.88
N ARG A 86 -6.19 19.41 -17.59
CA ARG A 86 -7.13 18.40 -17.09
C ARG A 86 -7.20 18.58 -15.57
N ASN A 87 -8.39 18.85 -15.05
CA ASN A 87 -8.62 18.68 -13.62
C ASN A 87 -8.53 17.19 -13.32
N ILE A 88 -7.42 16.80 -12.69
CA ILE A 88 -7.13 15.43 -12.25
C ILE A 88 -8.06 15.14 -11.07
N ASP A 89 -9.24 14.57 -11.36
CA ASP A 89 -10.17 14.07 -10.33
C ASP A 89 -9.94 12.56 -10.12
N LEU A 90 -9.53 12.22 -8.90
CA LEU A 90 -9.24 10.87 -8.42
C LEU A 90 -10.50 9.99 -8.38
N THR A 91 -11.68 10.59 -8.42
CA THR A 91 -12.97 9.89 -8.42
C THR A 91 -13.41 9.45 -9.81
N GLU A 92 -12.77 9.97 -10.87
CA GLU A 92 -12.99 9.47 -12.22
C GLU A 92 -12.42 8.06 -12.37
N GLY A 93 -13.22 7.17 -12.97
CA GLY A 93 -12.88 5.76 -13.12
C GLY A 93 -11.54 5.52 -13.82
N SER A 94 -10.96 4.34 -13.58
CA SER A 94 -9.67 3.88 -14.10
C SER A 94 -9.43 4.11 -15.60
N SER A 95 -10.49 4.30 -16.39
CA SER A 95 -10.46 4.61 -17.82
C SER A 95 -9.92 6.02 -18.15
N SER A 96 -10.05 7.00 -17.26
CA SER A 96 -9.52 8.36 -17.46
C SER A 96 -7.98 8.35 -17.47
N TRP A 97 -7.40 7.53 -16.59
CA TRP A 97 -5.94 7.39 -16.40
C TRP A 97 -5.25 6.51 -17.45
N ALA A 98 -5.93 5.47 -17.96
CA ALA A 98 -5.34 4.52 -18.91
C ALA A 98 -5.00 5.13 -20.29
N ASN A 99 -5.64 6.24 -20.65
CA ASN A 99 -5.44 6.90 -21.95
C ASN A 99 -4.32 7.97 -21.94
N ILE A 100 -3.72 8.24 -20.78
CA ILE A 100 -2.71 9.28 -20.63
C ILE A 100 -1.33 8.67 -20.93
N ARG A 101 -0.68 9.11 -22.01
CA ARG A 101 0.67 8.64 -22.39
C ARG A 101 1.81 9.50 -21.86
N HIS A 102 1.53 10.78 -21.59
CA HIS A 102 2.50 11.75 -21.09
C HIS A 102 1.84 12.62 -20.03
N LEU A 103 2.60 12.93 -18.98
CA LEU A 103 2.24 13.86 -17.92
C LEU A 103 3.26 15.01 -17.91
N SER A 104 2.82 16.21 -17.59
CA SER A 104 3.69 17.34 -17.27
C SER A 104 4.31 17.17 -15.87
N ASN A 105 5.35 17.93 -15.55
CA ASN A 105 5.95 17.88 -14.21
C ASN A 105 4.93 18.28 -13.12
N GLU A 106 4.12 19.30 -13.41
CA GLU A 106 3.05 19.79 -12.53
C GLU A 106 1.96 18.73 -12.30
N GLU A 107 1.52 18.03 -13.35
CA GLU A 107 0.51 16.96 -13.21
C GLU A 107 1.05 15.78 -12.39
N ARG A 108 2.33 15.43 -12.55
CA ARG A 108 2.98 14.42 -11.69
C ARG A 108 2.98 14.86 -10.23
N ASP A 109 3.30 16.13 -9.99
CA ASP A 109 3.33 16.73 -8.66
C ASP A 109 1.95 16.78 -8.00
N GLN A 110 0.89 17.00 -8.79
CA GLN A 110 -0.49 16.91 -8.33
C GLN A 110 -0.89 15.48 -7.97
N ILE A 111 -0.51 14.49 -8.79
CA ILE A 111 -0.75 13.07 -8.51
C ILE A 111 -0.08 12.67 -7.19
N ASP A 112 1.16 13.09 -6.97
CA ASP A 112 1.91 12.80 -5.74
C ASP A 112 1.24 13.40 -4.50
N LEU A 113 0.80 14.66 -4.58
CA LEU A 113 0.10 15.34 -3.50
C LEU A 113 -1.23 14.65 -3.18
N GLN A 114 -1.99 14.32 -4.21
CA GLN A 114 -3.27 13.66 -4.07
C GLN A 114 -3.15 12.25 -3.48
N ALA A 115 -2.19 11.45 -3.97
CA ALA A 115 -1.90 10.13 -3.42
C ALA A 115 -1.55 10.21 -1.93
N ARG A 116 -0.70 11.17 -1.54
CA ARG A 116 -0.34 11.41 -0.14
C ARG A 116 -1.56 11.78 0.72
N VAL A 117 -2.43 12.66 0.24
CA VAL A 117 -3.66 13.06 0.97
C VAL A 117 -4.58 11.85 1.16
N ILE A 118 -4.72 10.98 0.16
CA ILE A 118 -5.52 9.76 0.31
C ILE A 118 -4.86 8.81 1.32
N LEU A 119 -3.55 8.57 1.24
CA LEU A 119 -2.85 7.67 2.15
C LEU A 119 -2.94 8.13 3.61
N THR A 120 -2.71 9.43 3.87
CA THR A 120 -2.84 10.03 5.21
C THR A 120 -4.27 9.95 5.74
N ARG A 121 -5.26 10.29 4.92
CA ARG A 121 -6.68 10.19 5.32
C ARG A 121 -7.08 8.75 5.63
N CYS A 122 -6.62 7.78 4.84
CA CYS A 122 -6.86 6.37 5.09
C CYS A 122 -6.15 5.89 6.36
N SER A 123 -4.91 6.31 6.62
CA SER A 123 -4.18 5.94 7.85
C SER A 123 -4.87 6.49 9.09
N ASP A 124 -5.30 7.75 9.06
CA ASP A 124 -6.02 8.38 10.17
C ASP A 124 -7.35 7.69 10.44
N ARG A 125 -8.09 7.31 9.39
CA ARG A 125 -9.35 6.58 9.54
C ARG A 125 -9.13 5.18 10.14
N VAL A 126 -8.07 4.48 9.72
CA VAL A 126 -7.69 3.19 10.34
C VAL A 126 -7.34 3.36 11.82
N LYS A 127 -6.57 4.40 12.19
CA LYS A 127 -6.28 4.72 13.61
C LYS A 127 -7.54 5.04 14.40
N GLU A 128 -8.51 5.74 13.80
CA GLU A 128 -9.81 6.02 14.40
C GLU A 128 -10.57 4.72 14.67
N MET A 129 -10.66 3.81 13.70
CA MET A 129 -11.29 2.50 13.85
C MET A 129 -10.64 1.68 14.98
N GLU A 130 -9.32 1.71 15.10
CA GLU A 130 -8.62 1.06 16.21
C GLU A 130 -8.92 1.69 17.57
N SER A 131 -9.03 3.02 17.62
CA SER A 131 -9.41 3.73 18.84
C SER A 131 -10.84 3.36 19.28
N LEU A 132 -11.75 3.16 18.32
CA LEU A 132 -13.11 2.71 18.59
C LEU A 132 -13.12 1.29 19.17
N GLU A 133 -12.29 0.38 18.64
CA GLU A 133 -12.19 -0.98 19.18
C GLU A 133 -11.53 -0.99 20.57
N LYS A 134 -10.49 -0.19 20.80
CA LYS A 134 -9.90 -0.01 22.14
C LYS A 134 -10.93 0.52 23.15
N ARG A 135 -11.78 1.47 22.76
CA ARG A 135 -12.88 1.96 23.61
C ARG A 135 -13.91 0.87 23.87
N ARG A 136 -14.27 0.06 22.88
CA ARG A 136 -15.18 -1.08 23.03
C ARG A 136 -14.61 -2.09 24.03
N ALA A 137 -13.35 -2.48 23.87
CA ALA A 137 -12.66 -3.41 24.77
C ALA A 137 -12.60 -2.86 26.20
N ALA A 138 -12.29 -1.57 26.38
CA ALA A 138 -12.28 -0.93 27.70
C ALA A 138 -13.68 -0.91 28.36
N LEU A 139 -14.74 -0.63 27.59
CA LEU A 139 -16.11 -0.67 28.08
C LEU A 139 -16.54 -2.08 28.46
N VAL A 140 -16.18 -3.10 27.67
CA VAL A 140 -16.42 -4.51 28.01
C VAL A 140 -15.67 -4.87 29.30
N ALA A 141 -14.40 -4.50 29.42
CA ALA A 141 -13.61 -4.73 30.63
C ALA A 141 -14.23 -4.04 31.87
N SER A 142 -14.68 -2.79 31.73
CA SER A 142 -15.32 -2.04 32.83
C SER A 142 -16.66 -2.63 33.29
N LYS A 143 -17.37 -3.34 32.40
CA LYS A 143 -18.63 -4.01 32.72
C LYS A 143 -18.42 -5.33 33.46
N THR A 144 -17.20 -5.87 33.49
CA THR A 144 -16.91 -7.07 34.27
C THR A 144 -16.79 -6.72 35.76
N ASN A 145 -17.58 -7.37 36.61
CA ASN A 145 -17.57 -7.11 38.04
C ASN A 145 -16.18 -7.43 38.65
N PRO A 146 -15.64 -6.60 39.55
CA PRO A 146 -14.30 -6.83 40.13
C PRO A 146 -14.23 -8.15 40.93
N LEU A 147 -15.36 -8.64 41.44
CA LEU A 147 -15.47 -9.91 42.17
C LEU A 147 -15.37 -11.15 41.26
N THR A 148 -15.76 -11.04 39.98
CA THR A 148 -15.52 -12.14 39.04
C THR A 148 -14.02 -12.26 38.72
N ARG A 149 -13.20 -11.26 39.10
CA ARG A 149 -11.74 -11.31 38.95
C ARG A 149 -11.05 -12.32 39.87
N LEU A 150 -11.73 -12.75 40.94
CA LEU A 150 -11.24 -13.74 41.89
C LEU A 150 -11.71 -15.17 41.58
N LEU A 151 -12.67 -15.33 40.66
CA LEU A 151 -13.16 -16.66 40.31
C LEU A 151 -12.15 -17.39 39.39
N PRO A 152 -12.07 -18.73 39.45
CA PRO A 152 -11.29 -19.52 38.51
C PRO A 152 -11.73 -19.22 37.08
N VAL A 153 -10.77 -19.13 36.14
CA VAL A 153 -11.00 -18.83 34.71
C VAL A 153 -12.14 -19.66 34.09
N ARG A 154 -12.32 -20.91 34.56
CA ARG A 154 -13.38 -21.84 34.13
C ARG A 154 -14.82 -21.38 34.43
N LEU A 155 -15.02 -20.43 35.35
CA LEU A 155 -16.35 -19.93 35.76
C LEU A 155 -16.57 -18.45 35.36
N ARG A 156 -15.59 -17.83 34.70
CA ARG A 156 -15.60 -16.40 34.32
C ARG A 156 -16.13 -16.13 32.92
N GLN A 157 -16.24 -17.16 32.08
CA GLN A 157 -16.59 -17.01 30.68
C GLN A 157 -18.11 -16.96 30.51
N ASP A 158 -18.66 -15.75 30.59
CA ASP A 158 -20.02 -15.48 30.14
C ASP A 158 -20.05 -15.47 28.61
N GLU A 159 -21.07 -16.07 27.99
CA GLU A 159 -21.25 -16.12 26.52
C GLU A 159 -21.06 -14.75 25.84
N SER A 160 -21.42 -13.68 26.56
CA SER A 160 -21.28 -12.31 26.07
C SER A 160 -19.83 -11.80 25.99
N THR A 161 -18.93 -12.23 26.88
CA THR A 161 -17.50 -11.85 26.85
C THR A 161 -16.76 -12.63 25.76
N LEU A 162 -17.16 -13.88 25.52
CA LEU A 162 -16.63 -14.68 24.42
C LEU A 162 -16.92 -14.05 23.06
N SER A 163 -18.19 -13.68 22.86
CA SER A 163 -18.60 -13.02 21.62
C SER A 163 -17.86 -11.70 21.42
N SER A 164 -17.53 -10.97 22.50
CA SER A 164 -16.74 -9.74 22.37
C SER A 164 -15.28 -10.01 22.02
N ASP A 165 -14.65 -11.05 22.57
CA ASP A 165 -13.25 -11.37 22.29
C ASP A 165 -13.07 -11.83 20.84
N VAL A 166 -14.01 -12.64 20.33
CA VAL A 166 -14.03 -13.05 18.91
C VAL A 166 -14.27 -11.86 17.99
N ILE A 167 -15.17 -10.93 18.35
CA ILE A 167 -15.40 -9.72 17.57
C ILE A 167 -14.16 -8.81 17.60
N ALA A 168 -13.48 -8.68 18.74
CA ALA A 168 -12.26 -7.90 18.87
C ALA A 168 -11.14 -8.47 17.99
N ALA A 169 -10.96 -9.79 17.99
CA ALA A 169 -10.03 -10.48 17.09
C ALA A 169 -10.40 -10.29 15.61
N HIS A 170 -11.70 -10.30 15.27
CA HIS A 170 -12.15 -10.02 13.92
C HIS A 170 -11.88 -8.56 13.52
N HIS A 171 -12.19 -7.59 14.36
CA HIS A 171 -11.94 -6.17 14.12
C HIS A 171 -10.44 -5.86 13.99
N SER A 172 -9.60 -6.43 14.86
CA SER A 172 -8.14 -6.29 14.77
C SER A 172 -7.60 -6.87 13.46
N SER A 173 -8.13 -8.01 13.01
CA SER A 173 -7.75 -8.61 11.72
C SER A 173 -8.14 -7.73 10.52
N ILE A 174 -9.29 -7.04 10.58
CA ILE A 174 -9.72 -6.09 9.56
C ILE A 174 -8.77 -4.90 9.50
N THR A 175 -8.49 -4.26 10.64
CA THR A 175 -7.58 -3.10 10.69
C THR A 175 -6.17 -3.49 10.26
N TRP A 176 -5.69 -4.68 10.65
CA TRP A 176 -4.41 -5.21 10.19
C TRP A 176 -4.38 -5.39 8.67
N TYR A 177 -5.43 -5.96 8.09
CA TYR A 177 -5.53 -6.12 6.64
C TYR A 177 -5.51 -4.76 5.91
N LEU A 178 -6.26 -3.77 6.41
CA LEU A 178 -6.26 -2.41 5.84
C LEU A 178 -4.89 -1.74 5.97
N SER A 179 -4.26 -1.79 7.15
CA SER A 179 -2.91 -1.26 7.39
C SER A 179 -1.88 -1.89 6.45
N ARG A 180 -1.97 -3.21 6.23
CA ARG A 180 -1.09 -3.92 5.29
C ARG A 180 -1.28 -3.43 3.86
N ARG A 181 -2.53 -3.32 3.39
CA ARG A 181 -2.84 -2.84 2.03
C ARG A 181 -2.41 -1.39 1.84
N LEU A 182 -2.55 -0.56 2.87
CA LEU A 182 -2.10 0.82 2.87
C LEU A 182 -0.57 0.92 2.81
N THR A 183 0.13 0.05 3.55
CA THR A 183 1.60 -0.05 3.51
C THR A 183 2.07 -0.47 2.13
N GLU A 184 1.44 -1.48 1.52
CA GLU A 184 1.71 -1.92 0.13
C GLU A 184 1.49 -0.78 -0.87
N ALA A 185 0.38 -0.03 -0.77
CA ALA A 185 0.13 1.12 -1.62
C ALA A 185 1.18 2.23 -1.44
N SER A 186 1.55 2.56 -0.19
CA SER A 186 2.59 3.54 0.12
C SER A 186 3.96 3.16 -0.44
N GLN A 187 4.30 1.87 -0.40
CA GLN A 187 5.53 1.34 -0.98
C GLN A 187 5.55 1.54 -2.50
N THR A 188 4.46 1.25 -3.20
CA THR A 188 4.38 1.49 -4.66
C THR A 188 4.52 2.97 -5.03
N GLN A 189 3.95 3.88 -4.23
CA GLN A 189 4.13 5.32 -4.45
C GLN A 189 5.59 5.73 -4.25
N LYS A 190 6.21 5.30 -3.14
CA LYS A 190 7.61 5.61 -2.84
C LYS A 190 8.54 5.13 -3.94
N GLU A 191 8.40 3.89 -4.41
CA GLU A 191 9.22 3.34 -5.50
C GLU A 191 9.14 4.20 -6.77
N MET A 192 7.94 4.66 -7.13
CA MET A 192 7.78 5.54 -8.30
C MET A 192 8.45 6.90 -8.08
N GLN A 193 8.35 7.46 -6.87
CA GLN A 193 9.00 8.74 -6.54
C GLN A 193 10.52 8.62 -6.51
N GLU A 194 11.07 7.58 -5.91
CA GLU A 194 12.51 7.29 -5.93
C GLU A 194 13.03 7.19 -7.37
N GLU A 195 12.31 6.48 -8.22
CA GLU A 195 12.68 6.32 -9.63
C GLU A 195 12.60 7.65 -10.40
N ARG A 196 11.62 8.51 -10.08
CA ARG A 196 11.51 9.86 -10.66
C ARG A 196 12.68 10.75 -10.22
N VAL A 197 12.95 10.84 -8.91
CA VAL A 197 14.06 11.64 -8.37
C VAL A 197 15.38 11.16 -8.97
N LYS A 198 15.58 9.84 -9.04
CA LYS A 198 16.77 9.24 -9.65
C LYS A 198 16.95 9.67 -11.11
N ARG A 199 15.90 9.58 -11.94
CA ARG A 199 15.98 10.02 -13.34
C ARG A 199 16.20 11.53 -13.47
N GLN A 200 15.61 12.34 -12.60
CA GLN A 200 15.85 13.79 -12.59
C GLN A 200 17.30 14.11 -12.22
N LEU A 201 17.86 13.44 -11.22
CA LEU A 201 19.26 13.55 -10.82
C LEU A 201 20.23 13.09 -11.93
N GLU A 202 19.92 12.00 -12.61
CA GLU A 202 20.68 11.54 -13.78
C GLU A 202 20.63 12.57 -14.92
N ARG A 203 19.50 13.27 -15.10
CA ARG A 203 19.36 14.32 -16.09
C ARG A 203 20.14 15.58 -15.73
N THR A 204 20.10 16.05 -14.49
CA THR A 204 20.94 17.21 -14.08
C THR A 204 22.42 16.88 -14.23
N ARG A 205 22.81 15.64 -13.90
CA ARG A 205 24.17 15.14 -14.12
C ARG A 205 24.56 15.07 -15.60
N THR A 206 23.66 14.60 -16.46
CA THR A 206 23.92 14.48 -17.91
C THR A 206 23.85 15.80 -18.65
N LEU A 207 23.04 16.77 -18.21
CA LEU A 207 23.04 18.13 -18.75
C LEU A 207 24.38 18.82 -18.48
N GLY A 208 24.96 18.62 -17.29
CA GLY A 208 26.31 19.10 -16.98
C GLY A 208 27.39 18.46 -17.85
N SER A 209 27.33 17.15 -18.08
CA SER A 209 28.31 16.46 -18.95
C SER A 209 28.07 16.70 -20.44
N GLY A 210 26.81 16.86 -20.86
CA GLY A 210 26.39 17.11 -22.23
C GLY A 210 26.80 18.48 -22.72
N ALA A 211 26.59 19.53 -21.90
CA ALA A 211 27.07 20.87 -22.19
C ALA A 211 28.61 20.93 -22.26
N ALA A 212 29.31 20.22 -21.36
CA ALA A 212 30.77 20.11 -21.41
C ALA A 212 31.27 19.38 -22.66
N GLN A 213 30.58 18.32 -23.09
CA GLN A 213 30.93 17.58 -24.29
C GLN A 213 30.55 18.32 -25.57
N GLU A 214 29.45 19.07 -25.57
CA GLU A 214 29.04 19.93 -26.68
C GLU A 214 30.01 21.10 -26.87
N ALA A 215 30.46 21.72 -25.78
CA ALA A 215 31.53 22.72 -25.80
C ALA A 215 32.86 22.16 -26.37
N LEU A 216 33.23 20.92 -26.01
CA LEU A 216 34.37 20.23 -26.60
C LEU A 216 34.18 19.94 -28.11
N THR A 217 32.96 19.63 -28.54
CA THR A 217 32.66 19.42 -29.97
C THR A 217 32.57 20.72 -30.78
N MET A 218 32.13 21.83 -30.20
CA MET A 218 32.16 23.15 -30.86
C MET A 218 33.60 23.66 -30.99
N GLY A 219 34.45 23.45 -29.97
CA GLY A 219 35.88 23.77 -30.06
C GLY A 219 36.62 22.96 -31.12
N THR A 220 36.15 21.76 -31.46
CA THR A 220 36.76 20.91 -32.51
C THR A 220 36.12 21.09 -33.90
N ARG A 221 34.86 21.53 -33.98
CA ARG A 221 34.16 21.76 -35.27
C ARG A 221 34.61 23.03 -35.98
N ASN A 222 35.11 24.03 -35.27
CA ASN A 222 35.68 25.23 -35.88
C ASN A 222 37.08 25.02 -36.48
N HIS A 223 37.76 23.89 -36.22
CA HIS A 223 39.03 23.57 -36.87
C HIS A 223 38.87 22.77 -38.18
N ALA A 224 37.64 22.34 -38.54
CA ALA A 224 37.38 21.48 -39.70
C ALA A 224 36.80 22.20 -40.93
N THR A 225 36.74 23.53 -40.95
CA THR A 225 36.21 24.31 -42.09
C THR A 225 37.21 25.33 -42.61
N ALA A 226 38.32 24.88 -43.20
CA ALA A 226 39.11 25.67 -44.15
C ALA A 226 40.12 24.82 -44.94
N VAL A 227 39.69 23.80 -45.69
CA VAL A 227 40.44 23.36 -46.89
C VAL A 227 39.43 23.06 -47.99
N GLN A 228 39.05 24.10 -48.72
CA GLN A 228 38.32 23.98 -49.98
C GLN A 228 39.37 23.97 -51.10
N ALA A 229 39.75 22.77 -51.57
CA ALA A 229 40.55 22.61 -52.78
C ALA A 229 39.60 22.38 -53.99
N PRO A 230 39.82 23.03 -55.14
CA PRO A 230 38.99 22.83 -56.31
C PRO A 230 39.48 21.62 -57.12
N GLY A 231 38.55 20.74 -57.49
CA GLY A 231 38.67 19.87 -58.67
C GLY A 231 39.08 18.41 -58.42
N SER A 232 38.10 17.52 -58.47
CA SER A 232 38.09 16.38 -59.42
C SER A 232 36.80 15.59 -59.29
N LYS A 233 36.30 15.12 -60.43
CA LYS A 233 35.07 14.33 -60.57
C LYS A 233 35.34 12.87 -60.20
N SER A 234 34.51 12.25 -59.37
CA SER A 234 34.12 10.84 -59.54
C SER A 234 32.86 10.50 -58.70
N PRO A 235 31.95 9.63 -59.16
CA PRO A 235 30.63 9.46 -58.58
C PRO A 235 30.52 8.24 -57.65
N GLY A 236 29.57 8.32 -56.70
CA GLY A 236 28.89 7.16 -56.12
C GLY A 236 29.42 6.66 -54.79
N SER A 237 28.69 6.96 -53.71
CA SER A 237 28.33 5.95 -52.70
C SER A 237 27.21 6.51 -51.82
N TRP A 238 25.97 6.21 -52.23
CA TRP A 238 24.81 6.27 -51.36
C TRP A 238 24.61 4.87 -50.79
N LEU A 239 24.12 4.81 -49.53
CA LEU A 239 23.82 3.64 -48.71
C LEU A 239 24.96 3.25 -47.77
N GLU A 240 24.76 3.50 -46.46
CA GLU A 240 24.47 2.42 -45.51
C GLU A 240 24.67 2.94 -44.07
N SER A 241 23.58 3.34 -43.42
CA SER A 241 23.56 3.57 -41.97
C SER A 241 22.11 3.54 -41.49
N THR A 242 21.55 2.33 -41.49
CA THR A 242 20.31 2.01 -40.79
C THR A 242 20.51 0.71 -40.02
N ILE A 243 20.36 0.82 -38.69
CA ILE A 243 19.92 -0.21 -37.74
C ILE A 243 21.00 -1.18 -37.22
N ALA A 244 21.23 -1.15 -35.91
CA ALA A 244 21.06 -2.32 -35.03
C ALA A 244 21.21 -1.95 -33.55
N ALA A 245 20.09 -1.98 -32.83
CA ALA A 245 20.04 -2.12 -31.38
C ALA A 245 19.96 -3.60 -31.02
N THR A 246 20.87 -4.13 -30.18
CA THR A 246 20.70 -5.43 -29.49
C THR A 246 21.44 -5.49 -28.14
N ILE A 247 20.68 -5.28 -27.05
CA ILE A 247 20.56 -6.11 -25.83
C ILE A 247 21.81 -6.84 -25.26
N GLY A 248 22.27 -6.37 -24.09
CA GLY A 248 22.41 -7.11 -22.81
C GLY A 248 23.40 -8.27 -22.64
N ALA A 249 24.47 -8.07 -21.86
CA ALA A 249 25.10 -9.05 -20.94
C ALA A 249 26.13 -8.37 -20.02
N SER A 250 26.44 -9.02 -18.88
CA SER A 250 26.88 -8.43 -17.61
C SER A 250 28.40 -8.43 -17.32
N ALA A 251 28.88 -7.37 -16.63
CA ALA A 251 29.97 -7.30 -15.64
C ALA A 251 31.44 -7.64 -16.06
N PRO A 252 32.46 -7.38 -15.20
CA PRO A 252 33.10 -6.07 -15.02
C PRO A 252 34.61 -6.14 -15.34
N GLN A 253 35.18 -5.11 -15.97
CA GLN A 253 36.63 -4.94 -16.00
C GLN A 253 37.04 -3.52 -15.64
N GLU A 254 37.68 -3.42 -14.48
CA GLU A 254 38.58 -2.35 -14.10
C GLU A 254 39.56 -2.08 -15.24
N SER A 255 39.51 -0.87 -15.78
CA SER A 255 40.66 -0.29 -16.44
C SER A 255 40.75 1.17 -16.03
N SER A 256 41.65 1.36 -15.06
CA SER A 256 42.23 2.63 -14.65
C SER A 256 42.67 3.42 -15.89
N ARG A 257 41.83 4.35 -16.36
CA ARG A 257 42.26 5.39 -17.29
C ARG A 257 42.86 6.52 -16.46
N LYS A 258 44.19 6.48 -16.37
CA LYS A 258 45.03 7.57 -15.93
C LYS A 258 44.60 8.86 -16.64
N VAL A 259 44.28 9.87 -15.83
CA VAL A 259 44.16 11.26 -16.26
C VAL A 259 45.53 11.67 -16.82
N ALA A 260 45.59 11.99 -18.11
CA ALA A 260 46.78 12.58 -18.70
C ALA A 260 46.87 14.03 -18.19
N ALA A 261 47.78 14.27 -17.25
CA ALA A 261 48.21 15.60 -16.88
C ALA A 261 48.88 16.24 -18.10
N TYR A 262 48.34 17.38 -18.55
CA TYR A 262 48.94 18.18 -19.60
C TYR A 262 50.17 18.89 -19.04
N THR A 263 51.36 18.50 -19.48
CA THR A 263 52.58 19.31 -19.37
C THR A 263 52.61 20.27 -20.57
N PRO A 264 52.74 21.59 -20.37
CA PRO A 264 52.87 22.50 -21.50
C PRO A 264 54.26 22.29 -22.11
N SER A 265 54.31 21.71 -23.30
CA SER A 265 55.52 21.65 -24.11
C SER A 265 55.76 23.03 -24.71
N ASP A 266 56.88 23.62 -24.29
CA ASP A 266 57.55 24.77 -24.86
C ASP A 266 57.82 24.52 -26.35
N SER A 267 57.12 25.24 -27.23
CA SER A 267 57.33 25.22 -28.67
C SER A 267 57.71 26.61 -29.15
N THR A 268 59.02 26.83 -29.25
CA THR A 268 59.65 27.91 -30.01
C THR A 268 59.18 27.88 -31.46
N TYR A 269 58.39 28.88 -31.86
CA TYR A 269 58.16 29.24 -33.26
C TYR A 269 58.40 30.73 -33.44
N THR A 270 59.35 31.08 -34.32
CA THR A 270 59.60 32.42 -34.84
C THR A 270 59.32 32.43 -36.34
N SER A 271 58.32 33.19 -36.77
CA SER A 271 58.12 33.93 -38.04
C SER A 271 56.64 34.35 -38.05
N GLU A 272 56.33 35.59 -37.68
CA GLU A 272 56.21 36.78 -38.56
C GLU A 272 55.03 36.68 -39.55
N ASP A 273 54.05 37.55 -39.32
CA ASP A 273 52.86 37.86 -40.12
C ASP A 273 51.93 36.69 -40.49
N ASP A 274 51.08 36.30 -39.53
CA ASP A 274 49.69 36.00 -39.83
C ASP A 274 48.88 36.84 -38.83
N ASP A 275 47.98 37.65 -39.35
CA ASP A 275 47.07 38.48 -38.57
C ASP A 275 46.48 37.63 -37.43
N ASP A 276 46.61 38.13 -36.19
CA ASP A 276 45.72 37.75 -35.11
C ASP A 276 44.31 38.14 -35.59
N ASP A 277 43.70 37.27 -36.39
CA ASP A 277 42.25 37.17 -36.55
C ASP A 277 41.73 36.67 -35.19
N GLU A 278 41.89 37.53 -34.17
CA GLU A 278 41.13 37.52 -32.95
C GLU A 278 39.69 37.43 -33.43
N ILE A 279 39.09 36.23 -33.32
CA ILE A 279 37.78 35.93 -33.86
C ILE A 279 36.79 36.85 -33.14
N GLU A 280 36.60 38.05 -33.70
CA GLU A 280 35.66 39.04 -33.20
C GLU A 280 34.27 38.48 -33.51
N LEU A 281 33.70 37.76 -32.53
CA LEU A 281 32.30 37.36 -32.55
C LEU A 281 31.47 38.59 -32.92
N SER A 282 30.69 38.51 -34.00
CA SER A 282 29.80 39.61 -34.37
C SER A 282 28.95 40.01 -33.15
N ALA A 283 28.71 41.29 -32.93
CA ALA A 283 27.95 41.76 -31.77
C ALA A 283 26.58 41.05 -31.62
N SER A 284 25.97 40.63 -32.74
CA SER A 284 24.76 39.80 -32.77
C SER A 284 24.96 38.38 -32.24
N GLN A 285 26.09 37.74 -32.52
CA GLN A 285 26.41 36.38 -32.10
C GLN A 285 26.81 36.31 -30.61
N ILE A 286 27.49 37.35 -30.09
CA ILE A 286 27.72 37.53 -28.66
C ILE A 286 26.39 37.63 -27.91
N LEU A 287 25.47 38.47 -28.38
CA LEU A 287 24.15 38.64 -27.77
C LEU A 287 23.35 37.33 -27.78
N GLN A 288 23.46 36.53 -28.84
CA GLN A 288 22.83 35.22 -28.92
C GLN A 288 23.43 34.22 -27.92
N PHE A 289 24.76 34.16 -27.79
CA PHE A 289 25.42 33.30 -26.81
C PHE A 289 25.13 33.73 -25.36
N GLU A 290 25.07 35.03 -25.08
CA GLU A 290 24.66 35.53 -23.77
C GLU A 290 23.22 35.13 -23.44
N ALA A 291 22.31 35.26 -24.41
CA ALA A 291 20.92 34.83 -24.26
C ALA A 291 20.80 33.31 -24.06
N GLU A 292 21.59 32.50 -24.79
CA GLU A 292 21.61 31.05 -24.66
C GLU A 292 22.20 30.61 -23.32
N ASN A 293 23.33 31.19 -22.89
CA ASN A 293 23.92 30.94 -21.59
C ASN A 293 22.97 31.32 -20.45
N ALA A 294 22.29 32.46 -20.53
CA ALA A 294 21.28 32.87 -19.57
C ALA A 294 20.10 31.88 -19.52
N ASN A 295 19.68 31.36 -20.68
CA ASN A 295 18.62 30.36 -20.77
C ASN A 295 19.06 28.99 -20.19
N ILE A 296 20.31 28.57 -20.42
CA ILE A 296 20.89 27.34 -19.85
C ILE A 296 20.97 27.46 -18.33
N LEU A 297 21.50 28.58 -17.81
CA LEU A 297 21.60 28.81 -16.37
C LEU A 297 20.23 28.81 -15.70
N LYS A 298 19.24 29.46 -16.33
CA LYS A 298 17.86 29.41 -15.86
C LYS A 298 17.30 27.99 -15.86
N GLY A 299 17.52 27.23 -16.93
CA GLY A 299 17.11 25.83 -17.01
C GLY A 299 17.77 24.95 -15.94
N VAL A 300 19.06 25.15 -15.67
CA VAL A 300 19.78 24.45 -14.58
C VAL A 300 19.17 24.82 -13.22
N GLN A 301 18.92 26.10 -12.96
CA GLN A 301 18.31 26.57 -11.72
C GLN A 301 16.91 25.95 -11.52
N ASP A 302 16.07 25.96 -12.55
CA ASP A 302 14.72 25.37 -12.51
C ASP A 302 14.79 23.85 -12.27
N THR A 303 15.75 23.15 -12.88
CA THR A 303 15.94 21.71 -12.63
C THR A 303 16.43 21.42 -11.22
N LEU A 304 17.29 22.26 -10.65
CA LEU A 304 17.78 22.11 -9.28
C LEU A 304 16.64 22.30 -8.28
N GLU A 305 15.83 23.34 -8.46
CA GLU A 305 14.66 23.59 -7.61
C GLU A 305 13.67 22.41 -7.68
N SER A 306 13.39 21.90 -8.88
CA SER A 306 12.53 20.73 -9.05
C SER A 306 13.11 19.47 -8.36
N VAL A 307 14.42 19.25 -8.39
CA VAL A 307 15.05 18.12 -7.71
C VAL A 307 14.94 18.28 -6.20
N GLN A 308 15.26 19.46 -5.65
CA GLN A 308 15.14 19.73 -4.21
C GLN A 308 13.70 19.53 -3.72
N GLN A 309 12.72 20.01 -4.49
CA GLN A 309 11.31 19.80 -4.16
C GLN A 309 10.93 18.32 -4.19
N ALA A 310 11.40 17.56 -5.18
CA ALA A 310 11.13 16.14 -5.28
C ALA A 310 11.81 15.33 -4.15
N GLU A 311 13.02 15.71 -3.73
CA GLU A 311 13.70 15.15 -2.57
C GLU A 311 12.94 15.40 -1.27
N SER A 312 12.45 16.62 -1.04
CA SER A 312 11.63 16.94 0.14
C SER A 312 10.36 16.08 0.19
N ARG A 313 9.66 15.95 -0.94
CA ARG A 313 8.46 15.09 -1.03
C ARG A 313 8.78 13.61 -0.82
N LEU A 314 9.94 13.16 -1.31
CA LEU A 314 10.42 11.80 -1.10
C LEU A 314 10.71 11.54 0.39
N MET A 315 11.28 12.52 1.11
CA MET A 315 11.46 12.42 2.56
C MET A 315 10.11 12.30 3.27
N ASP A 316 9.12 13.13 2.92
CA ASP A 316 7.79 13.07 3.52
C ASP A 316 7.10 11.71 3.33
N ILE A 317 7.11 11.16 2.11
CA ILE A 317 6.51 9.83 1.86
C ILE A 317 7.26 8.73 2.60
N SER A 318 8.59 8.85 2.71
CA SER A 318 9.41 7.86 3.42
C SER A 318 9.11 7.87 4.91
N ALA A 319 8.86 9.05 5.50
CA ALA A 319 8.45 9.20 6.89
C ALA A 319 7.08 8.54 7.13
N LEU A 320 6.10 8.84 6.26
CA LEU A 320 4.77 8.22 6.32
C LEU A 320 4.86 6.71 6.19
N GLN A 321 5.66 6.20 5.25
CA GLN A 321 5.84 4.77 5.05
C GLN A 321 6.47 4.11 6.28
N MET A 322 7.51 4.72 6.87
CA MET A 322 8.16 4.21 8.07
C MET A 322 7.16 4.13 9.23
N GLU A 323 6.32 5.15 9.39
CA GLU A 323 5.25 5.15 10.39
C GLU A 323 4.26 3.99 10.15
N LEU A 324 3.80 3.80 8.92
CA LEU A 324 2.88 2.71 8.55
C LEU A 324 3.49 1.33 8.81
N VAL A 325 4.75 1.11 8.43
CA VAL A 325 5.46 -0.16 8.65
C VAL A 325 5.66 -0.43 10.14
N THR A 326 6.04 0.59 10.90
CA THR A 326 6.20 0.48 12.36
C THR A 326 4.87 0.13 13.02
N HIS A 327 3.80 0.81 12.60
CA HIS A 327 2.45 0.56 13.07
C HIS A 327 1.99 -0.86 12.74
N LEU A 328 2.19 -1.31 11.50
CA LEU A 328 1.84 -2.66 11.05
C LEU A 328 2.60 -3.74 11.83
N THR A 329 3.89 -3.53 12.11
CA THR A 329 4.70 -4.46 12.90
C THR A 329 4.12 -4.63 14.29
N ARG A 330 3.86 -3.51 14.99
CA ARG A 330 3.23 -3.52 16.31
C ARG A 330 1.84 -4.16 16.28
N GLN A 331 1.06 -3.87 15.25
CA GLN A 331 -0.29 -4.40 15.09
C GLN A 331 -0.30 -5.91 14.83
N THR A 332 0.70 -6.44 14.13
CA THR A 332 0.83 -7.87 13.86
C THR A 332 0.96 -8.65 15.17
N GLU A 333 1.86 -8.23 16.06
CA GLU A 333 2.03 -8.85 17.38
C GLU A 333 0.73 -8.84 18.20
N ILE A 334 0.03 -7.69 18.24
CA ILE A 334 -1.24 -7.57 18.98
C ILE A 334 -2.32 -8.46 18.37
N THR A 335 -2.38 -8.53 17.03
CA THR A 335 -3.40 -9.32 16.32
C THR A 335 -3.18 -10.81 16.54
N ASP A 336 -1.94 -11.27 16.53
CA ASP A 336 -1.58 -12.67 16.79
C ASP A 336 -1.95 -13.06 18.23
N GLN A 337 -1.61 -12.22 19.22
CA GLN A 337 -2.01 -12.44 20.62
C GLN A 337 -3.53 -12.53 20.77
N LEU A 338 -4.27 -11.58 20.18
CA LEU A 338 -5.73 -11.54 20.28
C LEU A 338 -6.39 -12.74 19.58
N PHE A 339 -5.78 -13.23 18.51
CA PHE A 339 -6.23 -14.43 17.80
C PHE A 339 -5.99 -15.70 18.63
N GLU A 340 -4.81 -15.86 19.23
CA GLU A 340 -4.51 -16.97 20.14
C GLU A 340 -5.46 -16.97 21.36
N ASP A 341 -5.68 -15.79 21.95
CA ASP A 341 -6.60 -15.62 23.08
C ASP A 341 -8.03 -16.02 22.70
N ALA A 342 -8.51 -15.59 21.52
CA ALA A 342 -9.83 -15.96 21.02
C ALA A 342 -9.96 -17.47 20.77
N LEU A 343 -8.92 -18.12 20.25
CA LEU A 343 -8.90 -19.57 20.03
C LEU A 343 -8.91 -20.36 21.34
N ALA A 344 -8.05 -19.99 22.28
CA ALA A 344 -7.97 -20.62 23.61
C ALA A 344 -9.31 -20.45 24.36
N THR A 345 -9.88 -19.26 24.28
CA THR A 345 -11.18 -18.93 24.87
C THR A 345 -12.31 -19.73 24.25
N THR A 346 -12.34 -19.87 22.92
CA THR A 346 -13.36 -20.69 22.23
C THR A 346 -13.23 -22.18 22.60
N SER A 347 -12.01 -22.72 22.62
CA SER A 347 -11.78 -24.14 22.95
C SER A 347 -12.13 -24.47 24.41
N THR A 348 -11.83 -23.57 25.34
CA THR A 348 -12.16 -23.77 26.76
C THR A 348 -13.67 -23.80 27.00
N VAL A 349 -14.42 -22.99 26.26
CA VAL A 349 -15.89 -22.94 26.34
C VAL A 349 -16.52 -24.17 25.71
N GLU A 350 -16.00 -24.62 24.57
CA GLU A 350 -16.47 -25.85 23.93
C GLU A 350 -16.37 -27.03 24.90
N LYS A 351 -15.20 -27.21 25.53
CA LYS A 351 -14.97 -28.23 26.57
C LYS A 351 -15.87 -28.02 27.79
N GLY A 352 -16.08 -26.78 28.23
CA GLY A 352 -17.00 -26.46 29.32
C GLY A 352 -18.44 -26.84 29.01
N ASN A 353 -18.91 -26.59 27.79
CA ASN A 353 -20.24 -26.95 27.32
C ASN A 353 -20.43 -28.47 27.23
N GLU A 354 -19.39 -29.22 26.84
CA GLU A 354 -19.39 -30.68 26.90
C GLU A 354 -19.53 -31.18 28.35
N GLN A 355 -18.73 -30.64 29.27
CA GLN A 355 -18.82 -31.00 30.69
C GLN A 355 -20.19 -30.69 31.29
N LEU A 356 -20.83 -29.58 30.91
CA LEU A 356 -22.19 -29.25 31.33
C LEU A 356 -23.23 -30.26 30.80
N LYS A 357 -23.08 -30.68 29.53
CA LYS A 357 -23.94 -31.73 28.95
C LYS A 357 -23.76 -33.06 29.68
N GLU A 358 -22.53 -33.44 30.00
CA GLU A 358 -22.24 -34.65 30.78
C GLU A 358 -22.77 -34.56 32.22
N ALA A 359 -22.55 -33.44 32.90
CA ALA A 359 -23.04 -33.22 34.26
C ALA A 359 -24.57 -33.32 34.31
N LYS A 360 -25.28 -32.78 33.31
CA LYS A 360 -26.73 -32.92 33.18
C LYS A 360 -27.17 -34.38 32.99
N ARG A 361 -26.41 -35.18 32.24
CA ARG A 361 -26.66 -36.63 32.09
C ARG A 361 -26.44 -37.34 33.43
N ARG A 362 -25.29 -37.13 34.08
CA ARG A 362 -24.98 -37.72 35.40
C ARG A 362 -26.01 -37.34 36.47
N ALA A 363 -26.50 -36.11 36.49
CA ALA A 363 -27.53 -35.68 37.44
C ALA A 363 -28.87 -36.40 37.21
N LYS A 364 -29.25 -36.64 35.95
CA LYS A 364 -30.44 -37.43 35.61
C LYS A 364 -30.29 -38.88 36.07
N ASP A 365 -29.13 -39.48 35.82
CA ASP A 365 -28.84 -40.86 36.20
C ASP A 365 -28.79 -41.03 37.71
N GLY A 366 -28.18 -40.09 38.44
CA GLY A 366 -28.18 -40.07 39.90
C GLY A 366 -29.59 -39.94 40.50
N ARG A 367 -30.44 -39.08 39.92
CA ARG A 367 -31.85 -38.97 40.35
C ARG A 367 -32.63 -40.26 40.10
N LEU A 368 -32.39 -40.94 38.98
CA LEU A 368 -33.00 -42.23 38.69
C LEU A 368 -32.55 -43.29 39.70
N PHE A 369 -31.25 -43.35 39.99
CA PHE A 369 -30.69 -44.29 40.96
C PHE A 369 -31.29 -44.09 42.36
N ILE A 370 -31.37 -42.85 42.85
CA ILE A 370 -31.99 -42.52 44.14
C ILE A 370 -33.46 -42.98 44.16
N LEU A 371 -34.20 -42.78 43.07
CA LEU A 371 -35.60 -43.19 42.98
C LEU A 371 -35.75 -44.72 43.04
N VAL A 372 -34.93 -45.45 42.29
CA VAL A 372 -34.91 -46.92 42.32
C VAL A 372 -34.53 -47.43 43.71
N PHE A 373 -33.54 -46.82 44.36
CA PHE A 373 -33.14 -47.15 45.72
C PHE A 373 -34.27 -46.92 46.73
N LEU A 374 -34.98 -45.78 46.66
CA LEU A 374 -36.11 -45.49 47.54
C LEU A 374 -37.25 -46.49 47.38
N ILE A 375 -37.58 -46.85 46.13
CA ILE A 375 -38.61 -47.86 45.85
C ILE A 375 -38.16 -49.21 46.42
N GLY A 376 -36.93 -49.63 46.14
CA GLY A 376 -36.36 -50.88 46.65
C GLY A 376 -36.40 -50.96 48.17
N ALA A 377 -35.92 -49.92 48.85
CA ALA A 377 -35.93 -49.83 50.32
C ALA A 377 -37.37 -49.86 50.89
N SER A 378 -38.32 -49.19 50.24
CA SER A 378 -39.73 -49.23 50.67
C SER A 378 -40.34 -50.63 50.55
N LEU A 379 -40.03 -51.36 49.47
CA LEU A 379 -40.49 -52.74 49.26
C LEU A 379 -39.84 -53.70 50.26
N SER A 380 -38.55 -53.52 50.56
CA SER A 380 -37.87 -54.30 51.61
C SER A 380 -38.49 -54.09 52.99
N LEU A 381 -38.84 -52.84 53.34
CA LEU A 381 -39.54 -52.54 54.60
C LEU A 381 -40.95 -53.14 54.65
N LEU A 382 -41.69 -53.10 53.54
CA LEU A 382 -43.00 -53.74 53.44
C LEU A 382 -42.90 -55.25 53.69
N PHE A 383 -41.91 -55.91 53.09
CA PHE A 383 -41.71 -57.35 53.22
C PHE A 383 -41.28 -57.74 54.64
N LEU A 384 -40.43 -56.94 55.28
CA LEU A 384 -39.99 -57.14 56.67
C LEU A 384 -41.11 -56.89 57.69
N HIS A 385 -42.11 -56.08 57.35
CA HIS A 385 -43.27 -55.86 58.22
C HIS A 385 -44.35 -56.94 58.03
N TYR A 386 -44.44 -57.55 56.85
CA TYR A 386 -45.43 -58.57 56.55
C TYR A 386 -45.07 -59.97 57.07
N TYR A 387 -43.80 -60.21 57.37
CA TYR A 387 -43.26 -61.46 57.90
C TYR A 387 -42.68 -61.22 59.29
#